data_AF-C1IFI5-F1
#
_entry.id   AF-C1IFI5-F1
#
_cell.length_a   1.000
_cell.length_b   1.000
_cell.length_c   1.000
_cell.angle_alpha   90.00
_cell.angle_beta   90.00
_cell.angle_gamma   90.00
#
_symmetry.space_group_name_H-M   'P 1'
#
loop_
_entity.id
_entity.type
_entity.pdbx_description
1 polymer ?
#
loop_
_entity_poly.entity_id
_entity_poly.type
_entity_poly.pdbx_seq_one_letter_code
_entity_poly.pdbx_strand_id
1 'polypeptide(L)'
;VVYFHGGGWVLGNLDTHDVTCRAVAKRAGAVVVSVDYRLAPEHRFPAAVNDCYAATVWTAANVQRLHIDPARLSVVYFHGDSAGGNL
;
A
#
# COMPACT_ATOMS: atom_id res chain seq x y z
N VAL A 1 1.40 -0.30 -7.75
CA VAL A 1 0.62 0.60 -6.87
C VAL A 1 0.86 0.14 -5.44
N VAL A 2 1.36 1.02 -4.57
CA VAL A 2 1.39 0.74 -3.13
C VAL A 2 0.09 1.27 -2.54
N TYR A 3 -0.66 0.40 -1.87
CA TYR A 3 -1.99 0.70 -1.35
C TYR A 3 -1.97 0.77 0.18
N PHE A 4 -2.48 1.88 0.74
CA PHE A 4 -2.62 2.10 2.18
C PHE A 4 -4.11 2.13 2.51
N HIS A 5 -4.57 1.17 3.31
CA HIS A 5 -6.00 1.06 3.64
C HIS A 5 -6.48 2.17 4.57
N GLY A 6 -7.75 2.54 4.48
CA GLY A 6 -8.42 3.42 5.43
C GLY A 6 -8.78 2.72 6.74
N GLY A 7 -9.49 3.46 7.61
CA GLY A 7 -9.93 2.95 8.92
C GLY A 7 -9.45 3.75 10.13
N GLY A 8 -9.15 5.04 9.94
CA GLY A 8 -8.80 5.95 11.05
C GLY A 8 -7.54 5.52 11.81
N TRP A 9 -6.60 4.85 11.14
CA TRP A 9 -5.37 4.27 11.71
C TRP A 9 -5.58 3.21 12.80
N VAL A 10 -6.83 2.82 13.08
CA VAL A 10 -7.21 1.91 14.18
C VAL A 10 -7.93 0.66 13.66
N LEU A 11 -8.64 0.79 12.54
CA LEU A 11 -9.42 -0.26 11.91
C LEU A 11 -8.89 -0.55 10.50
N GLY A 12 -9.39 -1.63 9.92
CA GLY A 12 -8.97 -2.09 8.60
C GLY A 12 -7.78 -3.04 8.67
N ASN A 13 -7.57 -3.75 7.58
CA ASN A 13 -6.50 -4.72 7.35
C ASN A 13 -6.54 -5.14 5.87
N LEU A 14 -5.74 -6.14 5.51
CA LEU A 14 -5.71 -6.71 4.16
C LEU A 14 -7.09 -7.22 3.68
N ASP A 15 -7.84 -7.93 4.53
CA ASP A 15 -9.10 -8.57 4.12
C ASP A 15 -10.21 -7.55 3.87
N THR A 16 -10.30 -6.53 4.71
CA THR A 16 -11.33 -5.47 4.58
C THR A 16 -11.17 -4.66 3.29
N HIS A 17 -9.97 -4.61 2.71
CA HIS A 17 -9.67 -3.86 1.49
C HIS A 17 -9.24 -4.73 0.30
N ASP A 18 -9.31 -6.07 0.40
CA ASP A 18 -8.91 -6.99 -0.68
C ASP A 18 -9.72 -6.73 -1.96
N VAL A 19 -11.05 -6.56 -1.86
CA VAL A 19 -11.91 -6.27 -3.01
C VAL A 19 -11.49 -4.97 -3.71
N THR A 20 -11.18 -3.92 -2.94
CA THR A 20 -10.70 -2.64 -3.48
C THR A 20 -9.35 -2.80 -4.16
N CYS A 21 -8.39 -3.47 -3.52
CA CYS A 21 -7.07 -3.74 -4.08
C CYS A 21 -7.15 -4.54 -5.39
N ARG A 22 -7.98 -5.58 -5.44
CA ARG A 22 -8.22 -6.36 -6.67
C ARG A 22 -8.85 -5.51 -7.78
N ALA A 23 -9.80 -4.64 -7.44
CA ALA A 23 -10.42 -3.74 -8.40
C ALA A 23 -9.39 -2.75 -8.98
N VAL A 24 -8.52 -2.18 -8.14
CA VAL A 24 -7.41 -1.31 -8.58
C VAL A 24 -6.45 -2.09 -9.47
N ALA A 25 -6.00 -3.28 -9.07
CA ALA A 25 -5.09 -4.11 -9.84
C ALA A 25 -5.65 -4.42 -11.24
N LYS A 26 -6.91 -4.84 -11.31
CA LYS A 26 -7.60 -5.17 -12.55
C LYS A 26 -7.77 -3.95 -13.47
N ARG A 27 -8.19 -2.80 -12.92
CA ARG A 27 -8.46 -1.60 -13.73
C ARG A 27 -7.19 -0.89 -14.19
N ALA A 28 -6.17 -0.84 -13.34
CA ALA A 28 -4.89 -0.20 -13.65
C ALA A 28 -3.96 -1.12 -14.46
N GLY A 29 -4.24 -2.44 -14.52
CA GLY A 29 -3.33 -3.41 -15.12
C GLY A 29 -1.98 -3.46 -14.40
N ALA A 30 -1.99 -3.29 -13.08
CA ALA A 30 -0.79 -3.10 -12.27
C ALA A 30 -0.74 -4.07 -11.10
N VAL A 31 0.47 -4.40 -10.66
CA VAL A 31 0.70 -5.08 -9.37
C VAL A 31 0.31 -4.11 -8.24
N VAL A 32 -0.47 -4.61 -7.28
CA VAL A 32 -0.84 -3.88 -6.06
C VAL A 32 -0.13 -4.51 -4.87
N VAL A 33 0.59 -3.68 -4.11
CA VAL A 33 1.20 -4.03 -2.83
C VAL A 33 0.34 -3.39 -1.75
N SER A 34 -0.54 -4.19 -1.12
CA SER A 34 -1.36 -3.74 0.00
C SER A 34 -0.56 -3.83 1.30
N VAL A 35 -0.46 -2.73 2.04
CA VAL A 35 0.38 -2.64 3.24
C VAL A 35 -0.48 -2.82 4.49
N ASP A 36 -0.20 -3.87 5.25
CA ASP A 36 -0.80 -4.12 6.57
C ASP A 36 0.02 -3.39 7.65
N TYR A 37 -0.13 -2.06 7.68
CA TYR A 37 0.67 -1.21 8.55
C TYR A 37 0.20 -1.32 10.00
N ARG A 38 1.12 -1.05 10.94
CA ARG A 38 0.79 -1.07 12.37
C ARG A 38 -0.28 -0.05 12.75
N LEU A 39 -1.26 -0.48 13.55
CA LEU A 39 -2.42 0.30 13.95
C LEU A 39 -2.26 0.93 15.34
N ALA A 40 -2.92 2.07 15.53
CA ALA A 40 -3.17 2.68 16.81
C ALA A 40 -4.32 1.97 17.54
N PRO A 41 -4.39 2.06 18.88
CA PRO A 41 -3.51 2.80 19.79
C PRO A 41 -2.19 2.09 20.16
N GLU A 42 -2.02 0.81 19.84
CA GLU A 42 -0.85 -0.01 20.17
C GLU A 42 0.42 0.57 19.55
N HIS A 43 0.29 1.09 18.33
CA HIS A 43 1.37 1.73 17.59
C HIS A 43 0.96 3.15 17.16
N ARG A 44 1.26 4.11 18.03
CA ARG A 44 0.98 5.53 17.76
C ARG A 44 1.81 6.07 16.60
N PHE A 45 1.39 7.23 16.07
CA PHE A 45 2.19 8.00 15.13
C PHE A 45 3.64 8.14 15.63
N PRO A 46 4.67 7.90 14.79
CA PRO A 46 4.62 7.75 13.33
C PRO A 46 4.67 6.29 12.80
N ALA A 47 4.20 5.29 13.56
CA ALA A 47 4.36 3.87 13.18
C ALA A 47 3.81 3.53 11.78
N ALA A 48 2.55 3.86 11.50
CA ALA A 48 1.92 3.60 10.20
C ALA A 48 2.66 4.30 9.04
N VAL A 49 3.07 5.57 9.22
CA VAL A 49 3.83 6.34 8.22
C VAL A 49 5.16 5.65 7.90
N ASN A 50 5.88 5.21 8.93
CA ASN A 50 7.16 4.53 8.74
C ASN A 50 7.00 3.19 8.02
N ASP A 51 5.95 2.43 8.33
CA ASP A 51 5.67 1.15 7.67
C ASP A 51 5.31 1.35 6.20
N CYS A 52 4.42 2.31 5.90
CA CYS A 52 4.05 2.66 4.53
C CYS A 52 5.25 3.17 3.70
N TYR A 53 6.12 3.98 4.31
CA TYR A 53 7.35 4.44 3.67
C TYR A 53 8.33 3.27 3.44
N ALA A 54 8.55 2.42 4.43
CA ALA A 54 9.42 1.25 4.31
C ALA A 54 8.92 0.29 3.22
N ALA A 55 7.60 0.03 3.16
CA ALA A 55 6.98 -0.78 2.12
C ALA A 55 7.15 -0.16 0.73
N THR A 56 7.06 1.16 0.62
CA THR A 56 7.31 1.91 -0.62
C THR A 56 8.74 1.73 -1.12
N VAL A 57 9.72 1.99 -0.24
CA VAL A 57 11.15 1.83 -0.57
C VAL A 57 11.46 0.39 -0.95
N TRP A 58 10.93 -0.58 -0.18
CA TRP A 58 11.10 -1.99 -0.47
C TRP A 58 10.50 -2.35 -1.83
N THR A 59 9.29 -1.87 -2.15
CA THR A 59 8.63 -2.12 -3.44
C THR A 59 9.46 -1.60 -4.60
N ALA A 60 9.97 -0.36 -4.50
CA ALA A 60 10.83 0.24 -5.52
C ALA A 60 12.15 -0.53 -5.72
N ALA A 61 12.72 -1.08 -4.64
CA ALA A 61 13.95 -1.86 -4.70
C ALA A 61 13.74 -3.32 -5.18
N ASN A 62 12.52 -3.87 -5.09
CA ASN A 62 12.23 -5.29 -5.32
C ASN A 62 11.35 -5.55 -6.55
N VAL A 63 11.33 -4.63 -7.50
CA VAL A 63 10.47 -4.70 -8.70
C VAL A 63 10.59 -6.00 -9.51
N GLN A 64 11.81 -6.52 -9.67
CA GLN A 64 12.06 -7.77 -10.38
C GLN A 64 11.46 -8.97 -9.61
N ARG A 65 11.59 -8.96 -8.27
CA ARG A 65 11.00 -9.99 -7.40
C ARG A 65 9.48 -9.98 -7.44
N LEU A 66 8.88 -8.82 -7.69
CA LEU A 66 7.44 -8.65 -7.86
C LEU A 66 6.97 -8.93 -9.30
N HIS A 67 7.85 -9.42 -10.18
CA HIS A 67 7.58 -9.66 -11.60
C HIS A 67 7.04 -8.42 -12.33
N ILE A 68 7.44 -7.24 -11.87
CA ILE A 68 7.12 -5.97 -12.53
C ILE A 68 8.21 -5.73 -13.56
N ASP A 69 7.81 -5.61 -14.83
CA ASP A 69 8.71 -5.31 -15.93
C ASP A 69 9.41 -3.95 -15.68
N PRO A 70 10.76 -3.93 -15.51
CA PRO A 70 11.52 -2.70 -15.31
C PRO A 70 11.36 -1.70 -16.45
N ALA A 71 11.07 -2.16 -17.68
CA ALA A 71 10.82 -1.30 -18.84
C ALA A 71 9.45 -0.59 -18.78
N ARG A 72 8.52 -1.10 -17.96
CA ARG A 72 7.24 -0.46 -17.64
C ARG A 72 7.30 0.39 -16.37
N LEU A 73 8.48 0.50 -15.77
CA LEU A 73 8.69 1.03 -14.44
C LEU A 73 9.15 2.48 -14.48
N SER A 74 8.33 3.33 -15.10
CA SER A 74 8.57 4.76 -15.05
C SER A 74 8.10 5.39 -13.72
N VAL A 75 7.15 4.78 -13.00
CA VAL A 75 6.54 5.38 -11.80
C VAL A 75 5.99 4.32 -10.81
N VAL A 76 6.30 4.46 -9.52
CA VAL A 76 5.54 3.81 -8.42
C VAL A 76 4.34 4.71 -8.10
N TYR A 77 3.12 4.19 -8.23
CA TYR A 77 1.90 4.91 -7.89
C TYR A 77 1.47 4.61 -6.45
N PHE A 78 0.90 5.61 -5.79
CA PHE A 78 0.32 5.52 -4.45
C PHE A 78 -1.19 5.60 -4.52
N HIS A 79 -1.87 4.84 -3.66
CA HIS A 79 -3.30 4.92 -3.50
C HIS A 79 -3.67 4.66 -2.04
N GLY A 80 -4.65 5.39 -1.52
CA GLY A 80 -5.23 5.12 -0.23
C GLY A 80 -6.58 5.80 -0.09
N ASP A 81 -7.36 5.34 0.88
CA ASP A 81 -8.69 5.88 1.17
C ASP A 81 -8.75 6.39 2.62
N SER A 82 -9.47 7.48 2.87
CA SER A 82 -9.61 8.07 4.21
C SER A 82 -8.25 8.28 4.90
N ALA A 83 -8.02 7.68 6.07
CA ALA A 83 -6.74 7.67 6.78
C ALA A 83 -5.58 7.13 5.94
N GLY A 84 -5.82 6.14 5.07
CA GLY A 84 -4.83 5.64 4.13
C GLY A 84 -4.50 6.62 3.00
N GLY A 85 -5.43 7.53 2.66
CA GLY A 85 -5.15 8.64 1.73
C GLY A 85 -4.38 9.79 2.37
N ASN A 86 -4.34 9.85 3.71
CA ASN A 86 -3.46 10.76 4.45
C ASN A 86 -2.02 10.25 4.54
N LEU A 87 -1.84 8.93 4.60
CA LEU A 87 -0.54 8.24 4.59
C LEU A 87 0.12 8.32 3.20
#